data_AF-A0AAD7LCU3-F1
#
_entry.id   AF-A0AAD7LCU3-F1
#
_cell.length_a   1.000
_cell.length_b   1.000
_cell.length_c   1.000
_cell.angle_alpha   90.00
_cell.angle_beta   90.00
_cell.angle_gamma   90.00
#
_symmetry.space_group_name_H-M   'P 1'
#
loop_
_entity.id
_entity.type
_entity.pdbx_description
1 polymer ?
#
loop_
_entity_poly.entity_id
_entity_poly.type
_entity_poly.pdbx_seq_one_letter_code
_entity_poly.pdbx_strand_id
1 'polypeptide(L)'
;MAPSILKLFLLLSTIFFNQIWAFNSNASTTSLNPNLSSIRSFCKTTPYPDVCFNSLKLSISINIGPDILKYLLHSLQISISEATKLSDLFNNAGHSNIIENQKGAIQDCKELHQITLSSLQRSVSKIKAPNSRKLADANAYLSAALTNKNTCLEGLDSASGPLKPVLVNSLVETYKHVSNSLSMLSRPGIGAAKPKGHKNRRLMGFPSWMSRKARWILQSTDGDEYDPTEVLTVAADGTGNFTTITDAISFAPNNSFDRTIIFVKKGVYEENVEIPSYKTNIVLLGDGSDVTFIIGNRNVVDGWTTFRSATLAVSGEGFLARDIRIENRAGPEKHQAVALRVNSDLSALYRCTINGYQDTLYVHSFRQFYRECNISGTIDYIFGNAAVVFQACNILSRMPMPGQFTVITAQSRDIPDENTGISIQNCSILAADDLYSNSRSVKSYLGRPWRIYSQTVYIESYIDDFIDPTGWKEWSGDDGLDTLYYGEYGNYGPGSGTDNRVSWLGYRKMEYDEASDFSVSEFISGDAWLESTSFPYDDQI
;
A
#
# COMPACT_ATOMS: atom_id res chain seq x y z
N MET A 1 61.47 20.95 -21.64
CA MET A 1 60.65 21.97 -22.33
C MET A 1 59.67 22.52 -21.30
N ALA A 2 59.82 23.84 -21.03
CA ALA A 2 58.95 24.76 -20.29
C ALA A 2 58.42 24.40 -18.86
N PRO A 3 58.96 25.06 -17.81
CA PRO A 3 58.25 25.38 -16.56
C PRO A 3 57.50 26.73 -16.73
N SER A 4 56.24 26.89 -16.31
CA SER A 4 55.70 27.16 -14.97
C SER A 4 55.89 28.61 -14.45
N ILE A 5 54.81 29.14 -13.84
CA ILE A 5 54.74 30.17 -12.76
C ILE A 5 54.75 31.63 -13.25
N LEU A 6 54.01 32.61 -12.72
CA LEU A 6 52.89 32.82 -11.79
C LEU A 6 52.93 34.36 -11.54
N LYS A 7 51.83 34.95 -11.05
CA LYS A 7 51.72 36.30 -10.42
C LYS A 7 51.50 37.47 -11.40
N LEU A 8 50.78 38.54 -11.12
CA LEU A 8 49.83 38.99 -10.07
C LEU A 8 49.64 40.50 -10.37
N PHE A 9 48.50 41.08 -9.98
CA PHE A 9 48.21 42.53 -9.85
C PHE A 9 48.15 43.41 -11.12
N LEU A 10 46.98 43.90 -11.56
CA LEU A 10 46.24 45.11 -11.09
C LEU A 10 47.04 46.42 -11.17
N LEU A 11 46.76 47.22 -12.21
CA LEU A 11 46.86 48.70 -12.24
C LEU A 11 46.03 49.20 -13.44
N LEU A 12 44.85 49.77 -13.18
CA LEU A 12 44.56 51.23 -13.26
C LEU A 12 44.47 51.73 -14.72
N SER A 13 43.25 51.96 -15.25
CA SER A 13 42.53 53.25 -15.26
C SER A 13 43.30 54.32 -16.06
N THR A 14 42.81 54.97 -17.11
CA THR A 14 41.66 55.89 -17.13
C THR A 14 41.53 56.57 -18.52
N ILE A 15 40.29 56.77 -18.96
CA ILE A 15 39.71 58.02 -19.50
C ILE A 15 40.20 58.53 -20.88
N PHE A 16 39.27 58.56 -21.85
CA PHE A 16 38.70 59.76 -22.50
C PHE A 16 37.54 59.28 -23.42
N PHE A 17 36.26 59.36 -23.02
CA PHE A 17 35.27 60.43 -23.36
C PHE A 17 35.41 60.92 -24.83
N ASN A 18 34.41 60.88 -25.73
CA ASN A 18 33.00 61.26 -25.56
C ASN A 18 32.16 60.93 -26.84
N GLN A 19 30.89 60.52 -26.66
CA GLN A 19 29.65 60.97 -27.36
C GLN A 19 29.48 60.77 -28.90
N ILE A 20 28.37 60.27 -29.49
CA ILE A 20 26.93 60.63 -29.34
C ILE A 20 26.02 59.62 -30.13
N TRP A 21 24.86 59.27 -29.54
CA TRP A 21 23.53 58.90 -30.11
C TRP A 21 23.37 57.66 -31.04
N ALA A 22 22.70 56.58 -30.61
CA ALA A 22 21.26 56.34 -30.43
C ALA A 22 20.61 55.63 -31.63
N PHE A 23 20.36 54.33 -31.51
CA PHE A 23 19.22 53.67 -32.14
C PHE A 23 18.62 52.63 -31.17
N ASN A 24 17.41 52.95 -30.72
CA ASN A 24 16.51 52.06 -29.99
C ASN A 24 16.32 50.76 -30.75
N SER A 25 16.66 49.64 -30.14
CA SER A 25 16.06 48.34 -30.43
C SER A 25 15.38 47.85 -29.16
N ASN A 26 14.05 47.88 -29.19
CA ASN A 26 13.17 47.37 -28.14
C ASN A 26 13.47 45.90 -27.88
N ALA A 27 14.30 45.61 -26.89
CA ALA A 27 14.25 44.33 -26.20
C ALA A 27 13.01 44.35 -25.30
N SER A 28 11.92 43.78 -25.79
CA SER A 28 10.74 43.46 -24.99
C SER A 28 11.15 42.45 -23.91
N THR A 29 11.50 42.97 -22.73
CA THR A 29 11.57 42.19 -21.50
C THR A 29 10.15 41.69 -21.21
N THR A 30 9.88 40.44 -21.56
CA THR A 30 8.66 39.74 -21.14
C THR A 30 8.74 39.60 -19.62
N SER A 31 8.05 40.49 -18.89
CA SER A 31 7.82 40.31 -17.47
C SER A 31 6.99 39.02 -17.31
N LEU A 32 7.64 37.95 -16.86
CA LEU A 32 6.94 36.72 -16.49
C LEU A 32 5.91 37.09 -15.42
N ASN A 33 4.63 36.80 -15.72
CA ASN A 33 3.52 36.99 -14.80
C ASN A 33 3.90 36.45 -13.39
N PRO A 34 3.75 37.23 -12.31
CA PRO A 34 4.18 36.82 -10.95
C PRO A 34 3.56 35.50 -10.47
N ASN A 35 2.42 35.09 -11.03
CA ASN A 35 1.82 33.78 -10.75
C ASN A 35 2.61 32.62 -11.40
N LEU A 36 3.21 32.82 -12.59
CA LEU A 36 4.03 31.81 -13.27
C LEU A 36 5.34 31.52 -12.52
N SER A 37 6.00 32.56 -12.00
CA SER A 37 7.23 32.39 -11.22
C SER A 37 6.94 31.68 -9.89
N SER A 38 5.81 32.00 -9.24
CA SER A 38 5.35 31.33 -8.02
C SER A 38 5.06 29.85 -8.24
N ILE A 39 4.35 29.49 -9.31
CA ILE A 39 4.08 28.08 -9.67
C ILE A 39 5.38 27.33 -10.00
N ARG A 40 6.29 27.95 -10.75
CA ARG A 40 7.58 27.33 -11.06
C ARG A 40 8.40 27.07 -9.81
N SER A 41 8.42 28.02 -8.87
CA SER A 41 9.07 27.83 -7.57
C SER A 41 8.43 26.68 -6.78
N PHE A 42 7.09 26.63 -6.76
CA PHE A 42 6.34 25.58 -6.09
C PHE A 42 6.63 24.17 -6.65
N CYS A 43 6.69 24.02 -7.98
CA CYS A 43 6.92 22.73 -8.63
C CYS A 43 8.36 22.21 -8.54
N LYS A 44 9.35 23.04 -8.18
CA LYS A 44 10.76 22.60 -8.13
C LYS A 44 11.02 21.41 -7.21
N THR A 45 10.23 21.29 -6.14
CA THR A 45 10.40 20.24 -5.12
C THR A 45 9.43 19.07 -5.30
N THR A 46 8.73 18.97 -6.43
CA THR A 46 7.95 17.74 -6.77
C THR A 46 8.83 16.75 -7.55
N PRO A 47 8.54 15.44 -7.51
CA PRO A 47 9.28 14.41 -8.27
C PRO A 47 9.36 14.67 -9.77
N TYR A 48 8.32 15.28 -10.37
CA TYR A 48 8.28 15.64 -11.79
C TYR A 48 7.97 17.13 -11.99
N PRO A 49 8.97 18.03 -11.83
CA PRO A 49 8.76 19.49 -11.84
C PRO A 49 8.12 20.04 -13.11
N ASP A 50 8.51 19.53 -14.28
CA ASP A 50 7.97 20.00 -15.57
C ASP A 50 6.51 19.60 -15.76
N VAL A 51 6.16 18.36 -15.38
CA VAL A 51 4.77 17.87 -15.40
C VAL A 51 3.91 18.70 -14.44
N CYS A 52 4.42 19.00 -13.23
CA CYS A 52 3.75 19.88 -12.27
C CYS A 52 3.53 21.27 -12.86
N PHE A 53 4.57 21.88 -13.43
CA PHE A 53 4.51 23.24 -13.95
C PHE A 53 3.53 23.35 -15.11
N ASN A 54 3.57 22.41 -16.06
CA ASN A 54 2.68 22.40 -17.22
C ASN A 54 1.22 22.18 -16.81
N SER A 55 0.99 21.33 -15.80
CA SER A 55 -0.35 21.10 -15.23
C SER A 55 -0.91 22.37 -14.59
N LEU A 56 -0.15 23.00 -13.69
CA LEU A 56 -0.62 24.16 -12.92
C LEU A 56 -0.65 25.46 -13.74
N LYS A 57 0.17 25.60 -14.80
CA LYS A 57 0.16 26.79 -15.65
C LYS A 57 -1.22 27.06 -16.27
N LEU A 58 -1.99 26.01 -16.57
CA LEU A 58 -3.34 26.13 -17.13
C LEU A 58 -4.34 26.75 -16.12
N SER A 59 -4.05 26.66 -14.82
CA SER A 59 -4.89 27.18 -13.73
C SER A 59 -4.84 28.71 -13.58
N ILE A 60 -3.83 29.36 -14.18
CA ILE A 60 -3.63 30.82 -14.13
C ILE A 60 -4.74 31.57 -14.88
N SER A 61 -5.38 30.91 -15.85
CA SER A 61 -6.54 31.40 -16.58
C SER A 61 -7.77 31.67 -15.69
N ILE A 62 -7.77 31.17 -14.44
CA ILE A 62 -8.91 31.19 -13.49
C ILE A 62 -8.64 32.15 -12.30
N ASN A 63 -7.58 32.96 -12.34
CA ASN A 63 -7.22 33.93 -11.29
C ASN A 63 -7.16 33.32 -9.87
N ILE A 64 -6.51 32.16 -9.76
CA ILE A 64 -6.34 31.45 -8.49
C ILE A 64 -5.16 32.07 -7.73
N GLY A 65 -5.43 32.74 -6.60
CA GLY A 65 -4.37 33.21 -5.68
C GLY A 65 -3.54 32.04 -5.13
N PRO A 66 -2.28 32.27 -4.69
CA PRO A 66 -1.34 31.22 -4.28
C PRO A 66 -1.79 30.56 -2.99
N ASP A 67 -2.50 29.44 -3.11
CA ASP A 67 -2.94 28.59 -2.01
C ASP A 67 -2.60 27.14 -2.36
N ILE A 68 -1.84 26.49 -1.48
CA ILE A 68 -1.29 25.16 -1.72
C ILE A 68 -2.41 24.12 -1.86
N LEU A 69 -3.51 24.28 -1.11
CA LEU A 69 -4.68 23.40 -1.24
C LEU A 69 -5.34 23.53 -2.62
N LYS A 70 -5.32 24.73 -3.22
CA LYS A 70 -5.86 24.94 -4.57
C LYS A 70 -4.96 24.31 -5.63
N TYR A 71 -3.64 24.41 -5.49
CA TYR A 71 -2.69 23.71 -6.38
C TYR A 71 -2.83 22.19 -6.29
N LEU A 72 -2.95 21.65 -5.08
CA LEU A 72 -3.19 20.22 -4.86
C LEU A 72 -4.50 19.76 -5.51
N LEU A 73 -5.61 20.46 -5.26
CA LEU A 73 -6.92 20.13 -5.86
C LEU A 73 -6.87 20.17 -7.39
N HIS A 74 -6.18 21.16 -7.97
CA HIS A 74 -6.02 21.24 -9.42
C HIS A 74 -5.14 20.12 -9.98
N SER A 75 -4.03 19.80 -9.31
CA SER A 75 -3.17 18.67 -9.66
C SER A 75 -3.92 17.33 -9.64
N LEU A 76 -4.80 17.15 -8.65
CA LEU A 76 -5.65 15.96 -8.56
C LEU A 76 -6.71 15.91 -9.67
N GLN A 77 -7.31 17.04 -10.03
CA GLN A 77 -8.26 17.10 -11.15
C GLN A 77 -7.59 16.73 -12.48
N ILE A 78 -6.36 17.16 -12.70
CA ILE A 78 -5.57 16.77 -13.88
C ILE A 78 -5.22 15.28 -13.83
N SER A 79 -4.80 14.78 -12.66
CA SER A 79 -4.57 13.35 -12.46
C SER A 79 -5.79 12.50 -12.81
N ILE A 80 -7.00 12.92 -12.39
CA ILE A 80 -8.26 12.24 -12.74
C ILE A 80 -8.54 12.30 -14.25
N SER A 81 -8.30 13.45 -14.88
CA SER A 81 -8.49 13.64 -16.32
C SER A 81 -7.58 12.70 -17.13
N GLU A 82 -6.27 12.68 -16.84
CA GLU A 82 -5.33 11.78 -17.52
C GLU A 82 -5.62 10.30 -17.21
N ALA A 83 -5.97 9.97 -15.96
CA ALA A 83 -6.38 8.62 -15.59
C ALA A 83 -7.65 8.17 -16.34
N THR A 84 -8.60 9.08 -16.59
CA THR A 84 -9.80 8.76 -17.36
C THR A 84 -9.46 8.43 -18.81
N LYS A 85 -8.55 9.18 -19.45
CA LYS A 85 -8.05 8.88 -20.80
C LYS A 85 -7.33 7.53 -20.86
N LEU A 86 -6.59 7.18 -19.81
CA LEU A 86 -5.92 5.88 -19.72
C LEU A 86 -6.93 4.72 -19.62
N SER A 87 -8.09 4.93 -19.00
CA SER A 87 -9.18 3.92 -18.97
C SER A 87 -9.64 3.56 -20.39
N ASP A 88 -9.75 4.54 -21.28
CA ASP A 88 -10.14 4.31 -22.67
C ASP A 88 -9.11 3.45 -23.40
N LEU A 89 -7.81 3.66 -23.14
CA LEU A 89 -6.74 2.83 -23.69
C LEU A 89 -6.83 1.39 -23.19
N PHE A 90 -7.07 1.18 -21.90
CA PHE A 90 -7.24 -0.18 -21.35
C PHE A 90 -8.48 -0.89 -21.92
N ASN A 91 -9.59 -0.17 -22.11
CA ASN A 91 -10.79 -0.74 -22.72
C ASN A 91 -10.54 -1.19 -24.17
N ASN A 92 -9.76 -0.41 -24.92
CA ASN A 92 -9.37 -0.74 -26.30
C ASN A 92 -8.28 -1.83 -26.38
N ALA A 93 -7.44 -1.98 -25.36
CA ALA A 93 -6.38 -2.98 -25.31
C ALA A 93 -6.88 -4.44 -25.31
N GLY A 94 -8.16 -4.67 -24.95
CA GLY A 94 -8.77 -6.01 -24.98
C GLY A 94 -9.00 -6.57 -26.39
N HIS A 95 -8.91 -5.75 -27.44
CA HIS A 95 -9.24 -6.12 -28.83
C HIS A 95 -7.99 -6.39 -29.69
N SER A 96 -6.99 -7.08 -29.11
CA SER A 96 -5.79 -7.67 -29.72
C SER A 96 -4.65 -6.70 -30.15
N ASN A 97 -3.53 -6.83 -29.42
CA ASN A 97 -2.13 -6.50 -29.79
C ASN A 97 -1.15 -6.63 -28.60
N ILE A 98 -1.60 -7.18 -27.46
CA ILE A 98 -0.77 -7.59 -26.33
C ILE A 98 -0.89 -9.09 -26.18
N ILE A 99 0.25 -9.75 -26.06
CA ILE A 99 0.38 -11.18 -25.81
C ILE A 99 0.77 -11.33 -24.34
N GLU A 100 -0.16 -11.83 -23.54
CA GLU A 100 0.01 -12.05 -22.11
C GLU A 100 0.67 -13.42 -21.88
N ASN A 101 1.89 -13.44 -21.33
CA ASN A 101 2.55 -14.69 -20.93
C ASN A 101 2.03 -15.21 -19.59
N GLN A 102 1.52 -14.30 -18.74
CA GLN A 102 0.79 -14.62 -17.52
C GLN A 102 -0.68 -14.24 -17.68
N LYS A 103 -1.58 -15.14 -17.29
CA LYS A 103 -3.03 -15.01 -17.38
C LYS A 103 -3.51 -13.82 -16.58
N GLY A 104 -4.09 -12.84 -17.27
CA GLY A 104 -4.84 -11.75 -16.67
C GLY A 104 -4.01 -10.51 -16.30
N ALA A 105 -2.79 -10.35 -16.80
CA ALA A 105 -1.99 -9.14 -16.58
C ALA A 105 -2.72 -7.84 -17.01
N ILE A 106 -3.42 -7.85 -18.15
CA ILE A 106 -4.24 -6.72 -18.61
C ILE A 106 -5.49 -6.53 -17.77
N GLN A 107 -6.06 -7.63 -17.29
CA GLN A 107 -7.20 -7.59 -16.39
C GLN A 107 -6.81 -6.97 -15.04
N ASP A 108 -5.64 -7.35 -14.51
CA ASP A 108 -5.06 -6.76 -13.29
C ASP A 108 -4.88 -5.25 -13.45
N CYS A 109 -4.28 -4.82 -14.56
CA CYS A 109 -4.12 -3.40 -14.88
C CYS A 109 -5.46 -2.66 -14.93
N LYS A 110 -6.51 -3.25 -15.53
CA LYS A 110 -7.84 -2.65 -15.58
C LYS A 110 -8.44 -2.47 -14.19
N GLU A 111 -8.43 -3.52 -13.38
CA GLU A 111 -8.99 -3.52 -12.02
C GLU A 111 -8.24 -2.52 -11.12
N LEU A 112 -6.91 -2.60 -11.12
CA LEU A 112 -6.03 -1.71 -10.35
C LEU A 112 -6.21 -0.25 -10.77
N HIS A 113 -6.35 0.02 -12.06
CA HIS A 113 -6.59 1.37 -12.57
C HIS A 113 -7.98 1.91 -12.21
N GLN A 114 -9.01 1.07 -12.23
CA GLN A 114 -10.35 1.44 -11.75
C GLN A 114 -10.34 1.81 -10.25
N ILE A 115 -9.64 1.03 -9.43
CA ILE A 115 -9.44 1.33 -8.00
C ILE A 115 -8.69 2.65 -7.83
N THR A 116 -7.66 2.91 -8.65
CA THR A 116 -6.96 4.21 -8.66
C THR A 116 -7.91 5.36 -8.98
N LEU A 117 -8.74 5.25 -10.00
CA LEU A 117 -9.64 6.34 -10.40
C LEU A 117 -10.62 6.69 -9.26
N SER A 118 -11.19 5.66 -8.61
CA SER A 118 -12.02 5.84 -7.41
C SER A 118 -11.24 6.52 -6.27
N SER A 119 -10.01 6.07 -6.02
CA SER A 119 -9.13 6.63 -4.98
C SER A 119 -8.83 8.11 -5.24
N LEU A 120 -8.53 8.50 -6.48
CA LEU A 120 -8.30 9.91 -6.85
C LEU A 120 -9.55 10.78 -6.63
N GLN A 121 -10.73 10.30 -7.03
CA GLN A 121 -12.00 11.01 -6.83
C GLN A 121 -12.30 11.18 -5.33
N ARG A 122 -12.05 10.14 -4.54
CA ARG A 122 -12.21 10.17 -3.07
C ARG A 122 -11.23 11.15 -2.43
N SER A 123 -9.97 11.21 -2.87
CA SER A 123 -8.98 12.19 -2.38
C SER A 123 -9.47 13.62 -2.56
N VAL A 124 -10.05 13.96 -3.73
CA VAL A 124 -10.64 15.28 -3.97
C VAL A 124 -11.77 15.59 -2.98
N SER A 125 -12.68 14.62 -2.77
CA SER A 125 -13.80 14.78 -1.82
C SER A 125 -13.31 14.97 -0.38
N LYS A 126 -12.30 14.20 0.05
CA LYS A 126 -11.71 14.28 1.39
C LYS A 126 -11.03 15.63 1.62
N ILE A 127 -10.24 16.12 0.67
CA ILE A 127 -9.54 17.41 0.77
C ILE A 127 -10.53 18.59 0.87
N LYS A 128 -11.69 18.49 0.20
CA LYS A 128 -12.75 19.52 0.26
C LYS A 128 -13.55 19.50 1.57
N ALA A 129 -13.81 18.33 2.17
CA ALA A 129 -14.63 18.20 3.38
C ALA A 129 -13.99 18.92 4.59
N PRO A 130 -14.71 19.55 5.54
CA PRO A 130 -14.13 20.38 6.62
C PRO A 130 -13.43 19.63 7.78
N ASN A 131 -13.06 18.35 7.61
CA ASN A 131 -12.51 17.49 8.67
C ASN A 131 -10.99 17.73 8.90
N SER A 132 -10.45 17.46 10.09
CA SER A 132 -8.99 17.51 10.35
C SER A 132 -8.20 16.34 9.74
N ARG A 133 -8.88 15.26 9.34
CA ARG A 133 -8.29 13.99 8.85
C ARG A 133 -8.08 13.90 7.32
N LYS A 134 -8.33 14.98 6.57
CA LYS A 134 -8.41 14.98 5.10
C LYS A 134 -7.17 14.42 4.40
N LEU A 135 -6.02 14.68 5.00
CA LEU A 135 -4.73 14.53 4.34
C LEU A 135 -4.15 13.14 4.53
N ALA A 136 -4.37 12.51 5.68
CA ALA A 136 -3.97 11.11 5.91
C ALA A 136 -4.74 10.16 5.00
N ASP A 137 -6.07 10.33 4.88
CA ASP A 137 -6.90 9.54 3.95
C ASP A 137 -6.47 9.76 2.49
N ALA A 138 -6.26 11.01 2.08
CA ALA A 138 -5.81 11.31 0.73
C ALA A 138 -4.40 10.75 0.44
N ASN A 139 -3.50 10.73 1.43
CA ASN A 139 -2.17 10.14 1.27
C ASN A 139 -2.30 8.63 1.06
N ALA A 140 -3.05 7.92 1.92
CA ALA A 140 -3.30 6.49 1.78
C ALA A 140 -3.84 6.12 0.39
N TYR A 141 -4.80 6.92 -0.14
CA TYR A 141 -5.38 6.71 -1.46
C TYR A 141 -4.38 6.95 -2.61
N LEU A 142 -3.53 7.97 -2.50
CA LEU A 142 -2.52 8.26 -3.53
C LEU A 142 -1.34 7.28 -3.49
N SER A 143 -0.91 6.86 -2.30
CA SER A 143 0.08 5.78 -2.13
C SER A 143 -0.42 4.46 -2.71
N ALA A 144 -1.69 4.11 -2.46
CA ALA A 144 -2.31 2.94 -3.06
C ALA A 144 -2.39 3.04 -4.59
N ALA A 145 -2.68 4.21 -5.14
CA ALA A 145 -2.68 4.42 -6.59
C ALA A 145 -1.30 4.16 -7.21
N LEU A 146 -0.22 4.68 -6.61
CA LEU A 146 1.15 4.41 -7.10
C LEU A 146 1.53 2.93 -7.00
N THR A 147 1.07 2.26 -5.95
CA THR A 147 1.22 0.81 -5.80
C THR A 147 0.50 0.05 -6.92
N ASN A 148 -0.76 0.39 -7.19
CA ASN A 148 -1.55 -0.19 -8.28
C ASN A 148 -0.84 -0.05 -9.64
N LYS A 149 -0.22 1.10 -9.90
CA LYS A 149 0.61 1.32 -11.10
C LYS A 149 1.81 0.38 -11.14
N ASN A 150 2.54 0.23 -10.04
CA ASN A 150 3.72 -0.64 -9.98
C ASN A 150 3.35 -2.11 -10.25
N THR A 151 2.29 -2.62 -9.63
CA THR A 151 1.82 -4.00 -9.88
C THR A 151 1.33 -4.20 -11.32
N CYS A 152 0.64 -3.22 -11.91
CA CYS A 152 0.28 -3.28 -13.32
C CYS A 152 1.53 -3.31 -14.23
N LEU A 153 2.55 -2.48 -13.95
CA LEU A 153 3.81 -2.49 -14.70
C LEU A 153 4.54 -3.83 -14.61
N GLU A 154 4.57 -4.46 -13.44
CA GLU A 154 5.16 -5.79 -13.22
C GLU A 154 4.43 -6.87 -14.03
N GLY A 155 3.09 -6.85 -14.04
CA GLY A 155 2.31 -7.76 -14.89
C GLY A 155 2.60 -7.54 -16.39
N LEU A 156 2.69 -6.28 -16.83
CA LEU A 156 3.01 -5.91 -18.21
C LEU A 156 4.46 -6.25 -18.60
N ASP A 157 5.39 -6.35 -17.66
CA ASP A 157 6.78 -6.70 -17.95
C ASP A 157 6.87 -8.11 -18.57
N SER A 158 6.06 -9.04 -18.05
CA SER A 158 5.94 -10.38 -18.62
C SER A 158 5.26 -10.42 -20.00
N ALA A 159 4.48 -9.40 -20.37
CA ALA A 159 3.73 -9.35 -21.62
C ALA A 159 4.60 -8.90 -22.82
N SER A 160 4.10 -9.13 -24.03
CA SER A 160 4.75 -8.71 -25.29
C SER A 160 3.73 -8.14 -26.29
N GLY A 161 4.20 -7.60 -27.42
CA GLY A 161 3.34 -7.07 -28.49
C GLY A 161 3.45 -5.56 -28.71
N PRO A 162 3.00 -5.06 -29.88
CA PRO A 162 3.24 -3.67 -30.31
C PRO A 162 2.54 -2.60 -29.45
N LEU A 163 1.50 -2.96 -28.71
CA LEU A 163 0.78 -2.00 -27.84
C LEU A 163 1.40 -1.87 -26.44
N LYS A 164 2.26 -2.81 -26.02
CA LYS A 164 2.92 -2.76 -24.69
C LYS A 164 3.67 -1.45 -24.46
N PRO A 165 4.56 -0.97 -25.37
CA PRO A 165 5.29 0.27 -25.14
C PRO A 165 4.37 1.49 -25.02
N VAL A 166 3.28 1.52 -25.80
CA VAL A 166 2.30 2.62 -25.74
C VAL A 166 1.61 2.63 -24.38
N LEU A 167 1.13 1.48 -23.90
CA LEU A 167 0.45 1.38 -22.61
C LEU A 167 1.39 1.67 -21.44
N VAL A 168 2.60 1.12 -21.45
CA VAL A 168 3.61 1.38 -20.42
C VAL A 168 3.92 2.87 -20.36
N ASN A 169 4.14 3.52 -21.50
CA ASN A 169 4.40 4.96 -21.54
C ASN A 169 3.19 5.76 -21.05
N SER A 170 1.97 5.46 -21.52
CA SER A 170 0.76 6.15 -21.07
C SER A 170 0.50 5.99 -19.58
N LEU A 171 0.77 4.79 -19.03
CA LEU A 171 0.66 4.50 -17.60
C LEU A 171 1.70 5.32 -16.81
N VAL A 172 2.96 5.29 -17.22
CA VAL A 172 4.04 6.05 -16.57
C VAL A 172 3.72 7.55 -16.59
N GLU A 173 3.39 8.13 -17.74
CA GLU A 173 3.09 9.57 -17.85
C GLU A 173 1.88 9.98 -17.01
N THR A 174 0.81 9.17 -17.01
CA THR A 174 -0.40 9.44 -16.20
C THR A 174 -0.07 9.50 -14.72
N TYR A 175 0.70 8.54 -14.20
CA TYR A 175 0.99 8.43 -12.78
C TYR A 175 2.07 9.41 -12.30
N LYS A 176 2.79 10.10 -13.19
CA LYS A 176 3.61 11.27 -12.79
C LYS A 176 2.75 12.37 -12.15
N HIS A 177 1.52 12.57 -12.64
CA HIS A 177 0.59 13.53 -12.04
C HIS A 177 0.14 13.10 -10.63
N VAL A 178 -0.08 11.80 -10.43
CA VAL A 178 -0.43 11.23 -9.12
C VAL A 178 0.73 11.42 -8.14
N SER A 179 1.96 11.09 -8.56
CA SER A 179 3.18 11.26 -7.75
C SER A 179 3.41 12.73 -7.35
N ASN A 180 3.25 13.67 -8.29
CA ASN A 180 3.30 15.09 -7.96
C ASN A 180 2.23 15.51 -6.96
N SER A 181 1.00 14.98 -7.09
CA SER A 181 -0.10 15.28 -6.17
C SER A 181 0.17 14.75 -4.77
N LEU A 182 0.75 13.55 -4.65
CA LEU A 182 1.19 12.99 -3.36
C LEU A 182 2.31 13.82 -2.74
N SER A 183 3.32 14.20 -3.51
CA SER A 183 4.42 15.04 -3.02
C SER A 183 3.95 16.41 -2.53
N MET A 184 2.97 17.02 -3.21
CA MET A 184 2.35 18.27 -2.73
C MET A 184 1.66 18.10 -1.38
N LEU A 185 1.00 16.96 -1.16
CA LEU A 185 0.28 16.62 0.06
C LEU A 185 1.22 16.43 1.25
N SER A 186 2.39 15.83 1.02
CA SER A 186 3.39 15.51 2.05
C SER A 186 4.24 16.72 2.49
N ARG A 187 3.99 17.94 1.97
CA ARG A 187 4.80 19.12 2.29
C ARG A 187 4.54 19.69 3.70
N PRO A 188 5.60 20.18 4.39
CA PRO A 188 5.46 20.97 5.60
C PRO A 188 4.58 22.21 5.36
N GLY A 189 3.52 22.38 6.15
CA GLY A 189 2.56 23.48 6.02
C GLY A 189 1.18 23.08 5.48
N ILE A 190 1.05 21.92 4.84
CA ILE A 190 -0.24 21.24 4.63
C ILE A 190 -0.43 20.13 5.67
N GLY A 191 0.65 19.43 6.04
CA GLY A 191 0.62 18.35 7.03
C GLY A 191 -0.13 18.73 8.32
N ALA A 192 -0.96 17.81 8.79
CA ALA A 192 -1.69 17.94 10.05
C ALA A 192 -0.72 18.40 11.15
N ALA A 193 -1.07 19.47 11.86
CA ALA A 193 -0.44 19.73 13.14
C ALA A 193 -0.52 18.42 13.95
N LYS A 194 0.64 17.85 14.32
CA LYS A 194 0.69 16.70 15.24
C LYS A 194 -0.25 17.04 16.40
N PRO A 195 -1.34 16.29 16.64
CA PRO A 195 -2.13 16.54 17.82
C PRO A 195 -1.26 16.16 19.02
N LYS A 196 -0.55 17.13 19.61
CA LYS A 196 -0.05 17.00 20.98
C LYS A 196 -1.27 17.02 21.90
N GLY A 197 -1.92 15.87 21.97
CA GLY A 197 -3.17 15.67 22.69
C GLY A 197 -2.94 14.81 23.91
N HIS A 198 -2.39 15.37 24.98
CA HIS A 198 -2.76 14.89 26.31
C HIS A 198 -4.28 15.02 26.42
N LYS A 199 -5.02 13.91 26.39
CA LYS A 199 -6.45 13.92 26.70
C LYS A 199 -6.86 12.71 27.52
N ASN A 200 -7.20 13.03 28.76
CA ASN A 200 -8.16 12.34 29.59
C ASN A 200 -9.27 11.71 28.75
N ARG A 201 -9.44 10.40 28.94
CA ARG A 201 -10.58 9.59 28.49
C ARG A 201 -11.88 10.35 28.75
N ARG A 202 -12.52 10.81 27.68
CA ARG A 202 -13.98 10.93 27.66
C ARG A 202 -14.49 9.73 26.89
N LEU A 203 -15.29 8.91 27.55
CA LEU A 203 -16.18 7.95 26.89
C LEU A 203 -16.94 8.71 25.80
N MET A 204 -16.50 8.59 24.55
CA MET A 204 -17.25 9.05 23.41
C MET A 204 -18.21 7.92 23.07
N GLY A 205 -19.51 8.20 23.15
CA GLY A 205 -20.53 7.26 22.75
C GLY A 205 -20.42 6.90 21.26
N PHE A 206 -21.16 5.86 20.89
CA PHE A 206 -21.27 5.27 19.55
C PHE A 206 -21.16 6.27 18.38
N PRO A 207 -20.51 5.89 17.27
CA PRO A 207 -20.35 6.73 16.08
C PRO A 207 -21.68 7.24 15.51
N SER A 208 -21.67 8.43 14.89
CA SER A 208 -22.87 9.08 14.31
C SER A 208 -23.49 8.36 13.12
N TRP A 209 -22.86 7.30 12.58
CA TRP A 209 -23.45 6.40 11.57
C TRP A 209 -24.31 5.30 12.20
N MET A 210 -24.31 5.15 13.52
CA MET A 210 -25.15 4.21 14.23
C MET A 210 -26.34 4.95 14.87
N SER A 211 -27.47 4.98 14.18
CA SER A 211 -28.62 5.74 14.65
C SER A 211 -29.42 4.99 15.73
N ARG A 212 -30.07 5.76 16.61
CA ARG A 212 -31.10 5.28 17.55
C ARG A 212 -32.35 4.72 16.85
N LYS A 213 -32.37 4.76 15.51
CA LYS A 213 -33.42 4.36 14.57
C LYS A 213 -32.98 3.19 13.67
N ALA A 214 -31.93 2.44 14.04
CA ALA A 214 -31.89 0.98 13.83
C ALA A 214 -32.90 0.25 14.75
N ARG A 215 -33.65 1.02 15.56
CA ARG A 215 -34.33 0.54 16.76
C ARG A 215 -35.85 0.50 16.68
N TRP A 216 -36.51 1.16 15.71
CA TRP A 216 -37.93 0.91 15.43
C TRP A 216 -38.45 1.77 14.26
N ILE A 217 -39.18 1.13 13.34
CA ILE A 217 -40.24 1.65 12.46
C ILE A 217 -39.97 2.45 11.16
N LEU A 218 -40.78 2.07 10.14
CA LEU A 218 -41.42 2.90 9.07
C LEU A 218 -40.55 3.20 7.84
N GLN A 219 -40.75 2.62 6.63
CA GLN A 219 -41.99 2.44 5.84
C GLN A 219 -41.78 1.46 4.65
N SER A 220 -42.63 0.40 4.57
CA SER A 220 -43.30 -0.24 3.39
C SER A 220 -42.59 -0.37 2.02
N THR A 221 -42.76 -1.36 1.14
CA THR A 221 -43.57 -2.59 0.97
C THR A 221 -43.10 -3.25 -0.35
N ASP A 222 -43.15 -4.57 -0.42
CA ASP A 222 -43.12 -5.48 -1.58
C ASP A 222 -41.99 -5.37 -2.63
N GLY A 223 -41.07 -6.34 -2.50
CA GLY A 223 -40.08 -6.76 -3.49
C GLY A 223 -38.82 -7.23 -2.77
N ASP A 224 -38.80 -8.50 -2.32
CA ASP A 224 -37.79 -9.12 -1.44
C ASP A 224 -36.38 -8.48 -1.52
N GLU A 225 -36.12 -7.53 -0.61
CA GLU A 225 -34.86 -6.80 -0.45
C GLU A 225 -34.10 -7.41 0.75
N TYR A 226 -32.85 -7.82 0.54
CA TYR A 226 -31.99 -8.41 1.58
C TYR A 226 -31.70 -7.40 2.70
N ASP A 227 -31.94 -7.79 3.95
CA ASP A 227 -31.58 -6.99 5.14
C ASP A 227 -30.08 -7.20 5.45
N PRO A 228 -29.23 -6.17 5.34
CA PRO A 228 -27.80 -6.30 5.64
C PRO A 228 -27.50 -6.67 7.10
N THR A 229 -28.47 -6.60 8.01
CA THR A 229 -28.33 -7.10 9.39
C THR A 229 -28.49 -8.62 9.51
N GLU A 230 -29.02 -9.30 8.48
CA GLU A 230 -29.12 -10.75 8.43
C GLU A 230 -27.77 -11.41 8.10
N VAL A 231 -27.43 -12.44 8.85
CA VAL A 231 -26.20 -13.22 8.66
C VAL A 231 -26.39 -14.20 7.52
N LEU A 232 -25.60 -14.06 6.46
CA LEU A 232 -25.54 -15.03 5.35
C LEU A 232 -24.73 -16.25 5.81
N THR A 233 -25.36 -17.42 5.86
CA THR A 233 -24.68 -18.65 6.27
C THR A 233 -24.18 -19.42 5.06
N VAL A 234 -22.89 -19.71 5.02
CA VAL A 234 -22.26 -20.60 4.05
C VAL A 234 -21.96 -21.93 4.74
N ALA A 235 -22.40 -23.04 4.15
CA ALA A 235 -22.10 -24.38 4.65
C ALA A 235 -21.92 -25.37 3.51
N ALA A 236 -20.72 -25.97 3.43
CA ALA A 236 -20.39 -26.95 2.40
C ALA A 236 -21.30 -28.20 2.41
N ASP A 237 -21.94 -28.49 3.53
CA ASP A 237 -22.90 -29.61 3.70
C ASP A 237 -24.34 -29.28 3.24
N GLY A 238 -24.58 -28.08 2.73
CA GLY A 238 -25.89 -27.62 2.26
C GLY A 238 -26.85 -27.17 3.37
N THR A 239 -26.38 -27.07 4.62
CA THR A 239 -27.22 -26.61 5.76
C THR A 239 -27.27 -25.08 5.92
N GLY A 240 -26.62 -24.33 5.03
CA GLY A 240 -26.58 -22.87 5.00
C GLY A 240 -27.47 -22.28 3.91
N ASN A 241 -27.44 -20.95 3.77
CA ASN A 241 -28.06 -20.24 2.65
C ASN A 241 -27.31 -20.50 1.33
N PHE A 242 -25.98 -20.66 1.41
CA PHE A 242 -25.11 -20.94 0.27
C PHE A 242 -24.19 -22.12 0.57
N THR A 243 -23.72 -22.80 -0.48
CA THR A 243 -22.69 -23.85 -0.38
C THR A 243 -21.28 -23.33 -0.64
N THR A 244 -21.15 -22.16 -1.28
CA THR A 244 -19.86 -21.52 -1.58
C THR A 244 -19.82 -20.11 -1.02
N ILE A 245 -18.62 -19.62 -0.73
CA ILE A 245 -18.37 -18.25 -0.26
C ILE A 245 -18.56 -17.29 -1.44
N THR A 246 -18.15 -17.68 -2.64
CA THR A 246 -18.32 -16.87 -3.87
C THR A 246 -19.78 -16.52 -4.14
N ASP A 247 -20.72 -17.45 -3.93
CA ASP A 247 -22.15 -17.18 -4.13
C ASP A 247 -22.69 -16.20 -3.07
N ALA A 248 -22.28 -16.35 -1.81
CA ALA A 248 -22.66 -15.43 -0.74
C ALA A 248 -22.14 -14.01 -0.98
N ILE A 249 -20.89 -13.87 -1.43
CA ILE A 249 -20.31 -12.58 -1.84
C ILE A 249 -21.08 -11.99 -3.02
N SER A 250 -21.41 -12.81 -4.02
CA SER A 250 -22.17 -12.37 -5.19
C SER A 250 -23.56 -11.86 -4.82
N PHE A 251 -24.21 -12.50 -3.84
CA PHE A 251 -25.51 -12.08 -3.31
C PHE A 251 -25.45 -10.80 -2.47
N ALA A 252 -24.37 -10.56 -1.72
CA ALA A 252 -24.22 -9.39 -0.86
C ALA A 252 -24.48 -8.05 -1.59
N PRO A 253 -25.00 -7.01 -0.92
CA PRO A 253 -25.29 -5.74 -1.57
C PRO A 253 -24.01 -5.03 -2.04
N ASN A 254 -24.11 -4.33 -3.18
CA ASN A 254 -23.01 -3.53 -3.71
C ASN A 254 -22.98 -2.15 -3.03
N ASN A 255 -21.78 -1.65 -2.72
CA ASN A 255 -21.51 -0.34 -2.12
C ASN A 255 -22.30 -0.09 -0.84
N SER A 256 -22.56 -1.15 -0.06
CA SER A 256 -23.26 -1.07 1.21
C SER A 256 -22.46 -0.26 2.22
N PHE A 257 -23.13 0.67 2.90
CA PHE A 257 -22.58 1.36 4.07
C PHE A 257 -22.69 0.49 5.34
N ASP A 258 -23.61 -0.46 5.34
CA ASP A 258 -23.82 -1.40 6.43
C ASP A 258 -22.96 -2.65 6.24
N ARG A 259 -22.60 -3.29 7.36
CA ARG A 259 -21.81 -4.53 7.33
C ARG A 259 -22.67 -5.71 6.92
N THR A 260 -22.21 -6.45 5.92
CA THR A 260 -22.79 -7.75 5.54
C THR A 260 -21.96 -8.86 6.19
N ILE A 261 -22.57 -9.62 7.08
CA ILE A 261 -21.89 -10.71 7.79
C ILE A 261 -22.14 -12.03 7.05
N ILE A 262 -21.06 -12.67 6.63
CA ILE A 262 -21.06 -14.00 6.02
C ILE A 262 -20.43 -14.97 7.02
N PHE A 263 -21.27 -15.80 7.63
CA PHE A 263 -20.84 -16.84 8.54
C PHE A 263 -20.51 -18.12 7.76
N VAL A 264 -19.24 -18.50 7.77
CA VAL A 264 -18.72 -19.67 7.05
C VAL A 264 -18.55 -20.82 8.04
N LYS A 265 -19.44 -21.81 7.97
CA LYS A 265 -19.36 -22.98 8.84
C LYS A 265 -18.09 -23.78 8.56
N LYS A 266 -17.67 -24.57 9.55
CA LYS A 266 -16.58 -25.55 9.44
C LYS A 266 -16.71 -26.37 8.14
N GLY A 267 -15.59 -26.59 7.49
CA GLY A 267 -15.56 -27.23 6.19
C GLY A 267 -14.35 -26.79 5.37
N VAL A 268 -14.17 -27.49 4.25
CA VAL A 268 -13.13 -27.18 3.26
C VAL A 268 -13.81 -26.59 2.03
N TYR A 269 -13.48 -25.35 1.72
CA TYR A 269 -13.99 -24.58 0.59
C TYR A 269 -12.85 -24.43 -0.43
N GLU A 270 -12.83 -25.31 -1.43
CA GLU A 270 -11.84 -25.28 -2.52
C GLU A 270 -12.30 -24.31 -3.62
N GLU A 271 -12.07 -23.02 -3.38
CA GLU A 271 -12.44 -21.94 -4.30
C GLU A 271 -11.45 -20.77 -4.24
N ASN A 272 -11.28 -20.07 -5.37
CA ASN A 272 -10.60 -18.78 -5.41
C ASN A 272 -11.63 -17.66 -5.26
N VAL A 273 -11.74 -17.09 -4.07
CA VAL A 273 -12.74 -16.07 -3.72
C VAL A 273 -12.21 -14.68 -4.04
N GLU A 274 -13.04 -13.87 -4.70
CA GLU A 274 -12.74 -12.47 -4.99
C GLU A 274 -13.83 -11.56 -4.40
N ILE A 275 -13.40 -10.60 -3.58
CA ILE A 275 -14.24 -9.53 -3.03
C ILE A 275 -13.90 -8.25 -3.78
N PRO A 276 -14.64 -7.91 -4.85
CA PRO A 276 -14.31 -6.76 -5.69
C PRO A 276 -14.53 -5.44 -4.95
N SER A 277 -14.00 -4.34 -5.50
CA SER A 277 -13.98 -3.02 -4.84
C SER A 277 -15.37 -2.45 -4.54
N TYR A 278 -16.40 -2.88 -5.26
CA TYR A 278 -17.79 -2.49 -5.04
C TYR A 278 -18.52 -3.36 -4.01
N LYS A 279 -17.90 -4.40 -3.42
CA LYS A 279 -18.45 -5.20 -2.32
C LYS A 279 -17.85 -4.73 -1.00
N THR A 280 -18.33 -3.59 -0.49
CA THR A 280 -17.81 -2.94 0.72
C THR A 280 -18.39 -3.52 2.01
N ASN A 281 -17.66 -3.39 3.11
CA ASN A 281 -18.07 -3.76 4.47
C ASN A 281 -18.47 -5.24 4.64
N ILE A 282 -17.84 -6.14 3.88
CA ILE A 282 -18.01 -7.59 4.04
C ILE A 282 -17.26 -8.08 5.29
N VAL A 283 -17.92 -8.93 6.08
CA VAL A 283 -17.30 -9.65 7.20
C VAL A 283 -17.35 -11.15 6.92
N LEU A 284 -16.20 -11.83 6.88
CA LEU A 284 -16.13 -13.29 6.90
C LEU A 284 -15.89 -13.79 8.33
N LEU A 285 -16.81 -14.56 8.86
CA LEU A 285 -16.71 -15.14 10.20
C LEU A 285 -16.74 -16.67 10.12
N GLY A 286 -15.63 -17.33 10.48
CA GLY A 286 -15.55 -18.79 10.51
C GLY A 286 -15.95 -19.41 11.84
N ASP A 287 -16.12 -20.74 11.86
CA ASP A 287 -16.30 -21.55 13.07
C ASP A 287 -15.01 -21.72 13.90
N GLY A 288 -13.87 -21.32 13.35
CA GLY A 288 -12.53 -21.59 13.89
C GLY A 288 -11.51 -21.75 12.76
N SER A 289 -10.32 -21.16 12.90
CA SER A 289 -9.27 -21.21 11.89
C SER A 289 -8.55 -22.57 11.81
N ASP A 290 -8.91 -23.51 12.68
CA ASP A 290 -8.54 -24.92 12.68
C ASP A 290 -9.57 -25.82 11.99
N VAL A 291 -10.78 -25.31 11.69
CA VAL A 291 -11.89 -26.11 11.13
C VAL A 291 -12.55 -25.48 9.89
N THR A 292 -12.31 -24.21 9.59
CA THR A 292 -12.87 -23.48 8.44
C THR A 292 -11.76 -23.09 7.47
N PHE A 293 -11.73 -23.69 6.28
CA PHE A 293 -10.62 -23.58 5.33
C PHE A 293 -11.07 -23.05 3.96
N ILE A 294 -10.46 -21.97 3.50
CA ILE A 294 -10.52 -21.51 2.10
C ILE A 294 -9.21 -21.92 1.42
N ILE A 295 -9.30 -22.73 0.37
CA ILE A 295 -8.14 -23.39 -0.23
C ILE A 295 -8.07 -23.13 -1.74
N GLY A 296 -6.90 -22.71 -2.20
CA GLY A 296 -6.58 -22.55 -3.61
C GLY A 296 -5.18 -23.08 -3.93
N ASN A 297 -4.80 -23.07 -5.21
CA ASN A 297 -3.51 -23.56 -5.69
C ASN A 297 -2.97 -22.81 -6.92
N ARG A 298 -3.51 -21.62 -7.23
CA ARG A 298 -3.02 -20.79 -8.33
C ARG A 298 -1.61 -20.29 -8.01
N ASN A 299 -0.76 -20.23 -9.03
CA ASN A 299 0.65 -19.90 -8.89
C ASN A 299 1.25 -19.40 -10.22
N VAL A 300 2.44 -18.79 -10.12
CA VAL A 300 3.13 -18.20 -11.27
C VAL A 300 3.62 -19.25 -12.28
N VAL A 301 4.11 -20.40 -11.82
CA VAL A 301 4.62 -21.47 -12.72
C VAL A 301 3.52 -21.98 -13.66
N ASP A 302 2.28 -22.07 -13.19
CA ASP A 302 1.11 -22.50 -13.97
C ASP A 302 0.47 -21.35 -14.79
N GLY A 303 1.17 -20.22 -14.85
CA GLY A 303 0.89 -19.09 -15.73
C GLY A 303 -0.04 -18.05 -15.13
N TRP A 304 -0.28 -18.00 -13.82
CA TRP A 304 -0.99 -16.87 -13.20
C TRP A 304 -0.03 -15.71 -12.91
N THR A 305 -0.54 -14.49 -12.84
CA THR A 305 0.22 -13.40 -12.21
C THR A 305 0.27 -13.64 -10.70
N THR A 306 1.28 -13.11 -10.00
CA THR A 306 1.31 -13.13 -8.52
C THR A 306 0.03 -12.52 -7.96
N PHE A 307 -0.45 -11.40 -8.53
CA PHE A 307 -1.68 -10.72 -8.12
C PHE A 307 -2.93 -11.61 -8.20
N ARG A 308 -3.10 -12.41 -9.28
CA ARG A 308 -4.26 -13.31 -9.45
C ARG A 308 -4.08 -14.70 -8.88
N SER A 309 -2.90 -15.01 -8.35
CA SER A 309 -2.64 -16.28 -7.67
C SER A 309 -3.34 -16.42 -6.31
N ALA A 310 -3.86 -15.31 -5.77
CA ALA A 310 -4.53 -15.26 -4.48
C ALA A 310 -5.68 -16.27 -4.35
N THR A 311 -5.71 -16.99 -3.22
CA THR A 311 -6.84 -17.85 -2.84
C THR A 311 -8.02 -17.01 -2.38
N LEU A 312 -7.78 -16.01 -1.54
CA LEU A 312 -8.73 -14.94 -1.23
C LEU A 312 -8.15 -13.59 -1.65
N ALA A 313 -8.85 -12.89 -2.54
CA ALA A 313 -8.50 -11.57 -3.03
C ALA A 313 -9.52 -10.52 -2.53
N VAL A 314 -9.06 -9.49 -1.82
CA VAL A 314 -9.92 -8.47 -1.20
C VAL A 314 -9.60 -7.08 -1.72
N SER A 315 -10.57 -6.46 -2.39
CA SER A 315 -10.52 -5.09 -2.91
C SER A 315 -11.59 -4.18 -2.31
N GLY A 316 -12.63 -4.74 -1.68
CA GLY A 316 -13.74 -3.99 -1.08
C GLY A 316 -13.43 -3.45 0.31
N GLU A 317 -13.49 -2.11 0.47
CA GLU A 317 -13.17 -1.37 1.70
C GLU A 317 -13.92 -1.89 2.94
N GLY A 318 -13.27 -1.83 4.10
CA GLY A 318 -13.89 -2.16 5.39
C GLY A 318 -14.04 -3.67 5.61
N PHE A 319 -13.26 -4.47 4.88
CA PHE A 319 -13.27 -5.92 5.00
C PHE A 319 -12.80 -6.39 6.37
N LEU A 320 -13.54 -7.33 6.95
CA LEU A 320 -13.14 -8.00 8.19
C LEU A 320 -13.13 -9.52 8.00
N ALA A 321 -12.14 -10.19 8.59
CA ALA A 321 -12.16 -11.64 8.72
C ALA A 321 -11.83 -12.10 10.13
N ARG A 322 -12.47 -13.16 10.59
CA ARG A 322 -12.20 -13.76 11.89
C ARG A 322 -12.38 -15.28 11.86
N ASP A 323 -11.52 -15.97 12.61
CA ASP A 323 -11.63 -17.41 12.88
C ASP A 323 -11.69 -18.27 11.61
N ILE A 324 -10.89 -17.94 10.60
CA ILE A 324 -10.83 -18.64 9.31
C ILE A 324 -9.40 -18.90 8.85
N ARG A 325 -9.18 -19.99 8.11
CA ARG A 325 -7.90 -20.30 7.45
C ARG A 325 -7.97 -20.02 5.97
N ILE A 326 -6.98 -19.30 5.44
CA ILE A 326 -6.77 -19.11 4.01
C ILE A 326 -5.44 -19.77 3.63
N GLU A 327 -5.46 -20.67 2.67
CA GLU A 327 -4.29 -21.48 2.32
C GLU A 327 -4.10 -21.60 0.80
N ASN A 328 -2.87 -21.36 0.34
CA ASN A 328 -2.47 -21.73 -1.01
C ASN A 328 -1.60 -22.99 -0.96
N ARG A 329 -2.10 -24.07 -1.58
CA ARG A 329 -1.49 -25.41 -1.60
C ARG A 329 -0.63 -25.70 -2.83
N ALA A 330 -0.22 -24.69 -3.58
CA ALA A 330 0.60 -24.88 -4.77
C ALA A 330 1.95 -25.57 -4.49
N GLY A 331 2.56 -25.31 -3.33
CA GLY A 331 3.87 -25.84 -2.95
C GLY A 331 5.04 -24.92 -3.34
N PRO A 332 6.23 -25.12 -2.75
CA PRO A 332 7.39 -24.24 -2.95
C PRO A 332 8.00 -24.34 -4.37
N GLU A 333 7.79 -25.46 -5.07
CA GLU A 333 8.22 -25.68 -6.46
C GLU A 333 7.44 -24.84 -7.48
N LYS A 334 6.31 -24.27 -7.05
CA LYS A 334 5.45 -23.43 -7.88
C LYS A 334 5.76 -21.93 -7.79
N HIS A 335 6.82 -21.58 -7.06
CA HIS A 335 7.24 -20.20 -6.82
C HIS A 335 6.09 -19.36 -6.21
N GLN A 336 5.86 -18.14 -6.69
CA GLN A 336 4.87 -17.22 -6.11
C GLN A 336 3.45 -17.80 -6.17
N ALA A 337 2.84 -17.94 -4.99
CA ALA A 337 1.50 -18.52 -4.83
C ALA A 337 0.80 -17.91 -3.60
N VAL A 338 -0.01 -16.88 -3.85
CA VAL A 338 -0.61 -16.07 -2.79
C VAL A 338 -1.78 -16.80 -2.12
N ALA A 339 -1.79 -16.83 -0.79
CA ALA A 339 -2.95 -17.27 -0.01
C ALA A 339 -3.95 -16.13 0.12
N LEU A 340 -3.53 -14.99 0.67
CA LEU A 340 -4.38 -13.82 0.87
C LEU A 340 -3.76 -12.59 0.22
N ARG A 341 -4.55 -11.88 -0.58
CA ARG A 341 -4.23 -10.53 -1.08
C ARG A 341 -5.24 -9.52 -0.55
N VAL A 342 -4.74 -8.41 -0.01
CA VAL A 342 -5.57 -7.30 0.45
C VAL A 342 -5.10 -5.99 -0.17
N ASN A 343 -5.95 -5.37 -0.97
CA ASN A 343 -5.83 -4.00 -1.50
C ASN A 343 -7.12 -3.23 -1.19
N SER A 344 -7.51 -3.29 0.08
CA SER A 344 -8.72 -2.70 0.65
C SER A 344 -8.36 -1.87 1.88
N ASP A 345 -8.81 -0.63 1.91
CA ASP A 345 -8.59 0.27 3.04
C ASP A 345 -9.43 -0.15 4.26
N LEU A 346 -8.89 0.12 5.45
CA LEU A 346 -9.55 -0.17 6.73
C LEU A 346 -9.93 -1.65 6.90
N SER A 347 -9.04 -2.54 6.44
CA SER A 347 -9.24 -3.99 6.55
C SER A 347 -8.61 -4.54 7.82
N ALA A 348 -9.31 -5.43 8.54
CA ALA A 348 -8.75 -6.08 9.73
C ALA A 348 -9.01 -7.58 9.79
N LEU A 349 -8.03 -8.34 10.28
CA LEU A 349 -8.12 -9.79 10.46
C LEU A 349 -7.81 -10.17 11.91
N TYR A 350 -8.63 -11.04 12.50
CA TYR A 350 -8.49 -11.47 13.89
C TYR A 350 -8.56 -13.00 14.04
N ARG A 351 -7.52 -13.61 14.62
CA ARG A 351 -7.43 -15.09 14.81
C ARG A 351 -7.53 -15.90 13.51
N CYS A 352 -7.05 -15.32 12.42
CA CYS A 352 -6.97 -16.00 11.13
C CYS A 352 -5.67 -16.78 11.00
N THR A 353 -5.69 -17.83 10.18
CA THR A 353 -4.48 -18.55 9.78
C THR A 353 -4.25 -18.34 8.29
N ILE A 354 -3.06 -17.92 7.88
CA ILE A 354 -2.71 -17.60 6.49
C ILE A 354 -1.47 -18.40 6.12
N ASN A 355 -1.64 -19.39 5.25
CA ASN A 355 -0.61 -20.40 4.99
C ASN A 355 -0.25 -20.48 3.51
N GLY A 356 1.05 -20.53 3.24
CA GLY A 356 1.60 -20.78 1.92
C GLY A 356 3.09 -21.10 1.99
N TYR A 357 3.78 -20.83 0.89
CA TYR A 357 5.24 -20.92 0.80
C TYR A 357 5.78 -19.56 0.38
N GLN A 358 6.13 -19.39 -0.90
CA GLN A 358 6.57 -18.12 -1.44
C GLN A 358 5.37 -17.19 -1.69
N ASP A 359 5.50 -15.91 -1.29
CA ASP A 359 4.50 -14.86 -1.48
C ASP A 359 3.15 -15.15 -0.80
N THR A 360 3.17 -15.67 0.44
CA THR A 360 1.94 -16.13 1.13
C THR A 360 0.89 -15.02 1.36
N LEU A 361 1.29 -13.89 1.94
CA LEU A 361 0.41 -12.78 2.31
C LEU A 361 0.83 -11.52 1.55
N TYR A 362 -0.01 -11.13 0.59
CA TYR A 362 0.16 -9.91 -0.18
C TYR A 362 -0.62 -8.76 0.48
N VAL A 363 0.05 -8.04 1.38
CA VAL A 363 -0.40 -6.75 1.95
C VAL A 363 -0.24 -5.64 0.91
N HIS A 364 -1.03 -5.72 -0.16
CA HIS A 364 -0.81 -4.98 -1.39
C HIS A 364 -0.82 -3.47 -1.17
N SER A 365 -1.92 -2.89 -0.72
CA SER A 365 -2.05 -1.43 -0.53
C SER A 365 -3.08 -1.05 0.54
N PHE A 366 -3.15 0.25 0.84
CA PHE A 366 -4.01 0.88 1.87
C PHE A 366 -3.67 0.48 3.32
N ARG A 367 -4.53 0.88 4.28
CA ARG A 367 -4.33 0.61 5.71
C ARG A 367 -4.92 -0.74 6.10
N GLN A 368 -4.15 -1.53 6.84
CA GLN A 368 -4.53 -2.89 7.22
C GLN A 368 -4.08 -3.22 8.66
N PHE A 369 -4.80 -4.11 9.32
CA PHE A 369 -4.48 -4.57 10.68
C PHE A 369 -4.66 -6.08 10.84
N TYR A 370 -3.69 -6.76 11.46
CA TYR A 370 -3.74 -8.19 11.71
C TYR A 370 -3.46 -8.45 13.20
N ARG A 371 -4.38 -9.12 13.89
CA ARG A 371 -4.28 -9.41 15.32
C ARG A 371 -4.42 -10.90 15.60
N GLU A 372 -3.48 -11.43 16.39
CA GLU A 372 -3.52 -12.85 16.82
C GLU A 372 -3.60 -13.84 15.64
N CYS A 373 -3.01 -13.46 14.51
CA CYS A 373 -2.99 -14.30 13.31
C CYS A 373 -1.78 -15.23 13.31
N ASN A 374 -1.93 -16.39 12.69
CA ASN A 374 -0.81 -17.29 12.38
C ASN A 374 -0.49 -17.15 10.89
N ILE A 375 0.75 -16.77 10.54
CA ILE A 375 1.17 -16.54 9.16
C ILE A 375 2.39 -17.42 8.90
N SER A 376 2.35 -18.26 7.86
CA SER A 376 3.47 -19.17 7.55
C SER A 376 3.87 -19.17 6.08
N GLY A 377 5.19 -19.21 5.82
CA GLY A 377 5.74 -19.22 4.47
C GLY A 377 7.26 -19.39 4.42
N THR A 378 7.85 -19.14 3.25
CA THR A 378 9.29 -19.34 3.00
C THR A 378 9.97 -18.06 2.52
N ILE A 379 9.72 -17.65 1.28
CA ILE A 379 10.34 -16.49 0.64
C ILE A 379 9.30 -15.38 0.50
N ASP A 380 9.65 -14.18 0.93
CA ASP A 380 8.85 -12.94 0.79
C ASP A 380 7.40 -13.13 1.25
N TYR A 381 7.19 -13.92 2.30
CA TYR A 381 5.86 -14.43 2.59
C TYR A 381 4.92 -13.40 3.25
N ILE A 382 5.43 -12.23 3.62
CA ILE A 382 4.65 -11.01 3.91
C ILE A 382 5.21 -9.87 3.03
N PHE A 383 4.48 -9.47 1.99
CA PHE A 383 5.01 -8.54 0.99
C PHE A 383 3.96 -7.57 0.45
N GLY A 384 4.43 -6.45 -0.10
CA GLY A 384 3.58 -5.40 -0.68
C GLY A 384 3.92 -4.00 -0.15
N ASN A 385 2.99 -3.07 -0.35
CA ASN A 385 3.16 -1.65 -0.05
C ASN A 385 1.95 -1.06 0.70
N ALA A 386 1.27 -1.87 1.52
CA ALA A 386 0.29 -1.37 2.48
C ALA A 386 0.95 -0.53 3.60
N ALA A 387 0.14 0.24 4.32
CA ALA A 387 0.44 0.69 5.66
C ALA A 387 -0.19 -0.33 6.63
N VAL A 388 0.61 -1.27 7.14
CA VAL A 388 0.08 -2.42 7.87
C VAL A 388 0.74 -2.61 9.22
N VAL A 389 -0.08 -2.95 10.22
CA VAL A 389 0.38 -3.37 11.55
C VAL A 389 -0.05 -4.83 11.80
N PHE A 390 0.92 -5.66 12.16
CA PHE A 390 0.74 -6.99 12.71
C PHE A 390 0.96 -6.93 14.22
N GLN A 391 0.00 -7.37 15.01
CA GLN A 391 0.06 -7.30 16.47
C GLN A 391 -0.25 -8.65 17.09
N ALA A 392 0.57 -9.11 18.04
CA ALA A 392 0.37 -10.39 18.73
C ALA A 392 0.23 -11.60 17.78
N CYS A 393 0.88 -11.55 16.61
CA CYS A 393 0.82 -12.61 15.61
C CYS A 393 1.96 -13.62 15.78
N ASN A 394 1.72 -14.85 15.34
CA ASN A 394 2.79 -15.84 15.16
C ASN A 394 3.21 -15.83 13.69
N ILE A 395 4.48 -15.56 13.45
CA ILE A 395 5.09 -15.48 12.12
C ILE A 395 6.05 -16.66 12.00
N LEU A 396 5.66 -17.68 11.25
CA LEU A 396 6.31 -18.99 11.20
C LEU A 396 7.03 -19.21 9.85
N SER A 397 8.35 -19.19 9.86
CA SER A 397 9.16 -19.58 8.70
C SER A 397 9.19 -21.10 8.54
N ARG A 398 8.98 -21.58 7.31
CA ARG A 398 8.93 -23.00 6.95
C ARG A 398 10.20 -23.41 6.20
N MET A 399 10.48 -24.72 6.14
CA MET A 399 11.58 -25.23 5.33
C MET A 399 11.39 -24.90 3.84
N PRO A 400 12.33 -24.19 3.19
CA PRO A 400 12.26 -23.89 1.76
C PRO A 400 12.81 -25.06 0.91
N MET A 401 12.87 -24.89 -0.42
CA MET A 401 13.54 -25.88 -1.26
C MET A 401 15.05 -25.93 -1.00
N PRO A 402 15.73 -27.06 -1.30
CA PRO A 402 17.18 -27.14 -1.20
C PRO A 402 17.90 -26.00 -1.93
N GLY A 403 18.84 -25.36 -1.24
CA GLY A 403 19.62 -24.22 -1.78
C GLY A 403 18.94 -22.86 -1.69
N GLN A 404 17.70 -22.79 -1.22
CA GLN A 404 17.01 -21.53 -0.91
C GLN A 404 17.26 -21.08 0.53
N PHE A 405 16.75 -19.89 0.85
CA PHE A 405 16.73 -19.27 2.17
C PHE A 405 15.27 -18.92 2.51
N THR A 406 15.00 -18.50 3.75
CA THR A 406 13.73 -17.87 4.09
C THR A 406 13.90 -16.38 4.32
N VAL A 407 12.86 -15.60 4.00
CA VAL A 407 12.82 -14.17 4.30
C VAL A 407 11.37 -13.77 4.57
N ILE A 408 11.16 -13.09 5.68
CA ILE A 408 9.81 -12.79 6.18
C ILE A 408 9.17 -11.70 5.34
N THR A 409 9.83 -10.53 5.24
CA THR A 409 9.24 -9.37 4.57
C THR A 409 9.92 -8.98 3.27
N ALA A 410 9.11 -8.54 2.30
CA ALA A 410 9.57 -7.87 1.09
C ALA A 410 8.70 -6.63 0.82
N GLN A 411 9.03 -5.53 1.49
CA GLN A 411 8.25 -4.30 1.42
C GLN A 411 8.65 -3.46 0.19
N SER A 412 7.66 -2.92 -0.54
CA SER A 412 7.85 -2.28 -1.84
C SER A 412 7.46 -0.81 -1.91
N ARG A 413 7.81 -0.01 -0.89
CA ARG A 413 7.72 1.44 -1.01
C ARG A 413 8.72 1.96 -2.04
N ASP A 414 8.21 2.74 -2.99
CA ASP A 414 8.94 3.14 -4.21
C ASP A 414 9.37 4.61 -4.16
N ILE A 415 8.63 5.45 -3.43
CA ILE A 415 8.98 6.86 -3.24
C ILE A 415 8.81 7.28 -1.77
N PRO A 416 9.57 8.28 -1.28
CA PRO A 416 9.57 8.64 0.14
C PRO A 416 8.29 9.34 0.62
N ASP A 417 7.48 9.88 -0.30
CA ASP A 417 6.24 10.59 0.02
C ASP A 417 5.07 9.63 0.37
N GLU A 418 5.23 8.32 0.13
CA GLU A 418 4.26 7.28 0.49
C GLU A 418 4.28 7.01 2.01
N ASN A 419 3.09 6.99 2.63
CA ASN A 419 2.90 6.69 4.05
C ASN A 419 2.73 5.19 4.34
N THR A 420 3.52 4.34 3.65
CA THR A 420 3.37 2.88 3.63
C THR A 420 4.56 2.19 4.29
N GLY A 421 4.38 0.94 4.72
CA GLY A 421 5.38 0.16 5.44
C GLY A 421 4.76 -1.00 6.21
N ILE A 422 5.61 -1.92 6.68
CA ILE A 422 5.21 -3.08 7.48
C ILE A 422 5.68 -2.89 8.92
N SER A 423 4.76 -2.90 9.88
CA SER A 423 5.04 -2.79 11.31
C SER A 423 4.65 -4.08 12.03
N ILE A 424 5.62 -4.76 12.64
CA ILE A 424 5.44 -6.03 13.34
C ILE A 424 5.65 -5.80 14.84
N GLN A 425 4.59 -5.91 15.63
CA GLN A 425 4.52 -5.50 17.03
C GLN A 425 4.13 -6.66 17.94
N ASN A 426 4.88 -6.87 19.02
CA ASN A 426 4.57 -7.91 20.01
C ASN A 426 4.29 -9.29 19.36
N CYS A 427 5.00 -9.60 18.27
CA CYS A 427 4.81 -10.84 17.52
C CYS A 427 5.84 -11.88 17.95
N SER A 428 5.56 -13.15 17.65
CA SER A 428 6.51 -14.26 17.80
C SER A 428 7.06 -14.65 16.43
N ILE A 429 8.36 -14.46 16.22
CA ILE A 429 9.08 -14.85 15.01
C ILE A 429 9.70 -16.23 15.24
N LEU A 430 9.14 -17.25 14.59
CA LEU A 430 9.40 -18.66 14.86
C LEU A 430 9.79 -19.41 13.59
N ALA A 431 10.43 -20.56 13.76
CA ALA A 431 10.68 -21.53 12.69
C ALA A 431 9.87 -22.81 12.94
N ALA A 432 9.39 -23.42 11.86
CA ALA A 432 8.88 -24.79 11.92
C ALA A 432 10.00 -25.76 12.32
N ASP A 433 9.66 -26.88 12.97
CA ASP A 433 10.64 -27.82 13.56
C ASP A 433 11.71 -28.30 12.57
N ASP A 434 11.32 -28.50 11.31
CA ASP A 434 12.20 -28.93 10.23
C ASP A 434 13.20 -27.85 9.82
N LEU A 435 12.77 -26.59 9.72
CA LEU A 435 13.65 -25.45 9.50
C LEU A 435 14.56 -25.21 10.72
N TYR A 436 14.00 -25.26 11.94
CA TYR A 436 14.74 -25.02 13.18
C TYR A 436 15.90 -26.02 13.32
N SER A 437 15.64 -27.30 13.06
CA SER A 437 16.66 -28.36 13.06
C SER A 437 17.75 -28.18 12.01
N ASN A 438 17.49 -27.39 10.96
CA ASN A 438 18.39 -27.15 9.84
C ASN A 438 18.86 -25.68 9.74
N SER A 439 18.65 -24.86 10.77
CA SER A 439 18.93 -23.41 10.79
C SER A 439 20.40 -23.06 10.53
N ARG A 440 21.33 -23.98 10.78
CA ARG A 440 22.75 -23.83 10.44
C ARG A 440 23.04 -23.88 8.94
N SER A 441 22.16 -24.53 8.18
CA SER A 441 22.32 -24.76 6.74
C SER A 441 21.40 -23.89 5.89
N VAL A 442 20.24 -23.50 6.44
CA VAL A 442 19.26 -22.63 5.78
C VAL A 442 19.26 -21.29 6.48
N LYS A 443 19.72 -20.26 5.77
CA LYS A 443 19.70 -18.89 6.29
C LYS A 443 18.28 -18.33 6.27
N SER A 444 17.94 -17.56 7.30
CA SER A 444 16.62 -16.94 7.46
C SER A 444 16.80 -15.46 7.80
N TYR A 445 15.97 -14.59 7.22
CA TYR A 445 16.11 -13.14 7.33
C TYR A 445 14.79 -12.44 7.68
N LEU A 446 14.86 -11.34 8.40
CA LEU A 446 13.72 -10.49 8.76
C LEU A 446 13.08 -9.82 7.53
N GLY A 447 13.88 -9.46 6.53
CA GLY A 447 13.36 -8.83 5.31
C GLY A 447 14.41 -8.52 4.26
N ARG A 448 13.93 -8.10 3.09
CA ARG A 448 14.75 -7.58 1.98
C ARG A 448 14.03 -6.50 1.14
N PRO A 449 14.74 -5.51 0.57
CA PRO A 449 14.11 -4.33 0.00
C PRO A 449 13.64 -4.56 -1.43
N TRP A 450 12.39 -4.99 -1.60
CA TRP A 450 11.82 -5.18 -2.94
C TRP A 450 11.84 -3.88 -3.77
N ARG A 451 11.73 -2.71 -3.12
CA ARG A 451 11.93 -1.40 -3.74
C ARG A 451 12.79 -0.48 -2.85
N ILE A 452 13.34 0.57 -3.46
CA ILE A 452 14.44 1.35 -2.90
C ILE A 452 14.12 2.09 -1.60
N TYR A 453 12.86 2.43 -1.33
CA TYR A 453 12.44 3.06 -0.07
C TYR A 453 11.81 2.08 0.92
N SER A 454 12.11 0.77 0.78
CA SER A 454 11.53 -0.30 1.59
C SER A 454 11.47 0.05 3.07
N GLN A 455 10.32 -0.13 3.72
CA GLN A 455 10.11 0.22 5.12
C GLN A 455 9.53 -0.94 5.91
N THR A 456 10.28 -1.44 6.88
CA THR A 456 9.83 -2.52 7.78
C THR A 456 10.39 -2.30 9.17
N VAL A 457 9.56 -2.49 10.19
CA VAL A 457 9.98 -2.42 11.59
C VAL A 457 9.52 -3.63 12.40
N TYR A 458 10.38 -4.07 13.31
CA TYR A 458 10.08 -5.08 14.33
C TYR A 458 10.18 -4.42 15.70
N ILE A 459 9.07 -4.42 16.44
CA ILE A 459 8.88 -3.70 17.70
C ILE A 459 8.41 -4.69 18.76
N GLU A 460 9.10 -4.73 19.89
CA GLU A 460 8.78 -5.54 21.07
C GLU A 460 8.46 -7.01 20.76
N SER A 461 9.09 -7.58 19.74
CA SER A 461 8.78 -8.92 19.24
C SER A 461 9.79 -9.95 19.74
N TYR A 462 9.32 -11.18 19.97
CA TYR A 462 10.19 -12.32 20.22
C TYR A 462 10.82 -12.77 18.90
N ILE A 463 12.15 -12.84 18.84
CA ILE A 463 12.90 -13.33 17.69
C ILE A 463 13.74 -14.54 18.11
N ASP A 464 13.44 -15.69 17.52
CA ASP A 464 14.15 -16.94 17.78
C ASP A 464 15.50 -17.03 17.03
N ASP A 465 16.37 -17.96 17.42
CA ASP A 465 17.80 -17.98 17.02
C ASP A 465 18.09 -18.47 15.60
N PHE A 466 17.06 -18.87 14.85
CA PHE A 466 17.18 -19.28 13.44
C PHE A 466 17.40 -18.10 12.48
N ILE A 467 17.15 -16.86 12.90
CA ILE A 467 17.40 -15.66 12.12
C ILE A 467 18.92 -15.41 12.04
N ASP A 468 19.43 -15.21 10.82
CA ASP A 468 20.83 -14.91 10.59
C ASP A 468 21.25 -13.65 11.37
N PRO A 469 22.43 -13.61 12.01
CA PRO A 469 22.88 -12.44 12.75
C PRO A 469 22.90 -11.13 11.95
N THR A 470 23.06 -11.18 10.62
CA THR A 470 22.95 -9.97 9.77
C THR A 470 21.54 -9.38 9.78
N GLY A 471 20.52 -10.19 10.11
CA GLY A 471 19.11 -9.84 10.23
C GLY A 471 18.42 -9.63 8.90
N TRP A 472 19.03 -8.84 8.02
CA TRP A 472 18.44 -8.38 6.76
C TRP A 472 19.25 -8.87 5.56
N LYS A 473 18.60 -8.97 4.40
CA LYS A 473 19.22 -9.44 3.15
C LYS A 473 19.05 -8.41 2.02
N GLU A 474 20.09 -8.21 1.22
CA GLU A 474 20.03 -7.38 0.02
C GLU A 474 19.03 -7.95 -1.00
N TRP A 475 18.38 -7.08 -1.77
CA TRP A 475 17.55 -7.52 -2.90
C TRP A 475 18.42 -7.82 -4.13
N SER A 476 19.18 -6.81 -4.58
CA SER A 476 20.13 -6.90 -5.70
C SER A 476 21.16 -5.78 -5.58
N GLY A 477 22.41 -6.12 -5.28
CA GLY A 477 23.48 -5.13 -5.12
C GLY A 477 23.22 -4.15 -3.96
N ASP A 478 23.64 -2.90 -4.14
CA ASP A 478 23.54 -1.82 -3.16
C ASP A 478 22.29 -0.93 -3.33
N ASP A 479 21.41 -1.26 -4.29
CA ASP A 479 20.18 -0.51 -4.56
C ASP A 479 19.27 -0.45 -3.33
N GLY A 480 18.95 0.76 -2.89
CA GLY A 480 18.04 1.01 -1.77
C GLY A 480 18.65 0.91 -0.38
N LEU A 481 19.90 0.43 -0.23
CA LEU A 481 20.52 0.21 1.10
C LEU A 481 20.77 1.53 1.86
N ASP A 482 20.82 2.66 1.15
CA ASP A 482 20.99 4.00 1.70
C ASP A 482 19.67 4.74 1.99
N THR A 483 18.57 4.27 1.39
CA THR A 483 17.27 4.96 1.34
C THR A 483 16.14 4.20 2.02
N LEU A 484 16.28 2.88 2.21
CA LEU A 484 15.36 2.06 2.98
C LEU A 484 15.29 2.49 4.47
N TYR A 485 14.27 2.00 5.18
CA TYR A 485 14.13 2.16 6.62
C TYR A 485 13.82 0.81 7.25
N TYR A 486 14.84 0.14 7.80
CA TYR A 486 14.70 -1.11 8.55
C TYR A 486 15.02 -0.90 10.02
N GLY A 487 13.98 -1.01 10.84
CA GLY A 487 14.03 -0.66 12.26
C GLY A 487 13.82 -1.85 13.20
N GLU A 488 14.59 -1.89 14.28
CA GLU A 488 14.36 -2.81 15.40
C GLU A 488 14.26 -2.02 16.73
N TYR A 489 13.21 -2.26 17.53
CA TYR A 489 13.00 -1.64 18.84
C TYR A 489 12.54 -2.68 19.86
N GLY A 490 13.16 -2.74 21.04
CA GLY A 490 12.66 -3.54 22.17
C GLY A 490 12.52 -5.05 21.93
N ASN A 491 13.06 -5.60 20.83
CA ASN A 491 12.94 -7.02 20.52
C ASN A 491 13.72 -7.89 21.52
N TYR A 492 13.19 -9.07 21.83
CA TYR A 492 13.76 -10.01 22.79
C TYR A 492 13.83 -11.42 22.21
N GLY A 493 14.46 -12.35 22.92
CA GLY A 493 14.74 -13.69 22.41
C GLY A 493 16.16 -13.83 21.84
N PRO A 494 16.59 -15.06 21.54
CA PRO A 494 17.99 -15.33 21.22
C PRO A 494 18.42 -14.81 19.83
N GLY A 495 17.50 -14.55 18.90
CA GLY A 495 17.77 -13.94 17.59
C GLY A 495 17.70 -12.42 17.56
N SER A 496 17.38 -11.75 18.68
CA SER A 496 17.16 -10.29 18.71
C SER A 496 18.43 -9.45 18.84
N GLY A 497 19.61 -10.07 18.99
CA GLY A 497 20.88 -9.35 19.15
C GLY A 497 21.24 -8.50 17.92
N THR A 498 21.52 -7.21 18.12
CA THR A 498 21.76 -6.26 17.02
C THR A 498 23.23 -6.03 16.66
N ASP A 499 24.18 -6.59 17.42
CA ASP A 499 25.62 -6.26 17.32
C ASP A 499 26.26 -6.68 16.00
N ASN A 500 25.69 -7.67 15.31
CA ASN A 500 26.19 -8.22 14.04
C ASN A 500 25.25 -7.94 12.85
N ARG A 501 24.29 -7.01 13.02
CA ARG A 501 23.39 -6.60 11.94
C ARG A 501 24.17 -5.92 10.82
N VAL A 502 23.56 -5.87 9.65
CA VAL A 502 24.09 -5.16 8.47
C VAL A 502 24.45 -3.70 8.80
N SER A 503 25.48 -3.17 8.13
CA SER A 503 25.96 -1.79 8.31
C SER A 503 25.36 -0.80 7.31
N TRP A 504 24.17 -1.07 6.80
CA TRP A 504 23.51 -0.22 5.80
C TRP A 504 23.04 1.10 6.43
N LEU A 505 23.10 2.19 5.68
CA LEU A 505 22.64 3.51 6.17
C LEU A 505 21.13 3.53 6.47
N GLY A 506 20.34 2.71 5.76
CA GLY A 506 18.91 2.55 6.01
C GLY A 506 18.54 1.67 7.22
N TYR A 507 19.49 0.91 7.79
CA TYR A 507 19.24 0.12 9.00
C TYR A 507 19.36 0.97 10.26
N ARG A 508 18.44 0.80 11.21
CA ARG A 508 18.35 1.58 12.44
C ARG A 508 18.00 0.73 13.64
N LYS A 509 18.82 0.86 14.70
CA LYS A 509 18.36 0.58 16.06
C LYS A 509 17.54 1.77 16.51
N MET A 510 16.22 1.60 16.61
CA MET A 510 15.30 2.70 16.84
C MET A 510 15.29 3.12 18.32
N GLU A 511 14.94 4.38 18.55
CA GLU A 511 14.51 4.88 19.87
C GLU A 511 12.99 4.90 19.99
N TYR A 512 12.46 5.10 21.21
CA TYR A 512 11.01 5.07 21.47
C TYR A 512 10.21 6.01 20.58
N ASP A 513 10.67 7.26 20.42
CA ASP A 513 9.97 8.26 19.61
C ASP A 513 9.84 7.83 18.14
N GLU A 514 10.88 7.22 17.58
CA GLU A 514 10.86 6.68 16.21
C GLU A 514 9.92 5.47 16.11
N ALA A 515 9.99 4.55 17.07
CA ALA A 515 9.13 3.37 17.08
C ALA A 515 7.65 3.75 17.27
N SER A 516 7.35 4.82 18.02
CA SER A 516 5.98 5.28 18.28
C SER A 516 5.25 5.78 17.02
N ASP A 517 5.99 6.30 16.02
CA ASP A 517 5.43 6.70 14.73
C ASP A 517 4.90 5.47 13.94
N PHE A 518 5.31 4.25 14.30
CA PHE A 518 4.85 2.99 13.71
C PHE A 518 3.74 2.29 14.51
N SER A 519 3.25 2.90 15.60
CA SER A 519 2.14 2.40 16.42
C SER A 519 0.81 2.33 15.65
N VAL A 520 -0.16 1.61 16.19
CA VAL A 520 -1.50 1.49 15.59
C VAL A 520 -2.17 2.87 15.42
N SER A 521 -2.09 3.72 16.44
CA SER A 521 -2.69 5.06 16.41
C SER A 521 -2.05 6.00 15.39
N GLU A 522 -0.72 6.03 15.31
CA GLU A 522 -0.02 6.98 14.44
C GLU A 522 0.08 6.47 13.00
N PHE A 523 0.47 5.22 12.81
CA PHE A 523 0.83 4.69 11.48
C PHE A 523 -0.39 4.43 10.59
N ILE A 524 -1.44 3.82 11.17
CA ILE A 524 -2.65 3.44 10.44
C ILE A 524 -3.90 4.20 10.90
N SER A 525 -3.73 5.22 11.75
CA SER A 525 -4.84 5.98 12.32
C SER A 525 -5.87 5.07 13.02
N GLY A 526 -5.40 4.03 13.72
CA GLY A 526 -6.21 2.92 14.22
C GLY A 526 -7.43 3.34 15.03
N ASP A 527 -7.27 4.31 15.93
CA ASP A 527 -8.35 4.84 16.78
C ASP A 527 -9.54 5.40 16.00
N ALA A 528 -9.35 5.76 14.73
CA ALA A 528 -10.42 6.28 13.90
C ALA A 528 -11.39 5.20 13.41
N TRP A 529 -10.99 3.93 13.39
CA TRP A 529 -11.74 2.88 12.70
C TRP A 529 -11.72 1.52 13.40
N LEU A 530 -10.65 1.14 14.11
CA LEU A 530 -10.52 -0.17 14.75
C LEU A 530 -11.53 -0.39 15.88
N GLU A 531 -11.88 0.63 16.67
CA GLU A 531 -12.92 0.51 17.71
C GLU A 531 -14.24 -0.02 17.13
N SER A 532 -14.58 0.39 15.90
CA SER A 532 -15.82 -0.07 15.24
C SER A 532 -15.79 -1.52 14.80
N THR A 533 -14.61 -2.14 14.71
CA THR A 533 -14.44 -3.54 14.30
C THR A 533 -14.80 -4.51 15.43
N SER A 534 -14.76 -4.04 16.69
CA SER A 534 -14.81 -4.88 17.90
C SER A 534 -13.65 -5.88 18.03
N PHE A 535 -12.59 -5.77 17.21
CA PHE A 535 -11.37 -6.53 17.37
C PHE A 535 -10.46 -5.85 18.41
N PRO A 536 -9.75 -6.62 19.24
CA PRO A 536 -8.81 -6.05 20.20
C PRO A 536 -7.61 -5.46 19.46
N TYR A 537 -7.11 -4.33 19.96
CA TYR A 537 -5.86 -3.73 19.52
C TYR A 537 -5.23 -2.96 20.68
N ASP A 538 -3.91 -2.91 20.70
CA ASP A 538 -3.15 -2.01 21.55
C ASP A 538 -2.78 -0.79 20.70
N ASP A 539 -3.08 0.41 21.20
CA ASP A 539 -2.99 1.68 20.47
C ASP A 539 -1.55 2.15 20.29
N GLN A 540 -0.73 1.87 21.30
CA GLN A 540 0.68 2.25 21.41
C GLN A 540 1.60 1.03 21.37
N ILE A 541 2.91 1.31 21.37
CA ILE A 541 3.98 0.32 21.42
C ILE A 541 4.57 0.21 22.81
#